data_AF-A0ABD3EWJ2-F1
#
_entry.id   AF-A0ABD3EWJ2-F1
#
_cell.length_a   1.000
_cell.length_b   1.000
_cell.length_c   1.000
_cell.angle_alpha   90.00
_cell.angle_beta   90.00
_cell.angle_gamma   90.00
#
_symmetry.space_group_name_H-M   'P 1'
#
loop_
_entity.id
_entity.type
_entity.pdbx_description
1 polymer ?
#
loop_
_entity_poly.entity_id
_entity_poly.type
_entity_poly.pdbx_seq_one_letter_code
_entity_poly.pdbx_strand_id
1 'polypeptide(L)'
;MSVSPTGSASSSFSDGDAEAAPVPKRARRTAKKLRPTKPKIRTYIRRRTEIEELRSEMEHLRKKLIQFENRNQILRQQESLVEREMMNKVMRDALHAQRLSFASTASMLTQFYRDNVTEPFDLPAIISRDPVEREASLLRMKSHRLEVARHFMRQREHYRMTSESCDRKKFEATNGDFVSLRFEITPLAGASSIKLIIDALQDFVYNLEISVSEAIGDISVRENDDAIPGSPVAQHRLVATVADHVQTDTNSVAFAEYQPAASGERELGLMIGDTVLKMSCTRIVQNREFVRI
;
A
#
# COMPACT_ATOMS: atom_id res chain seq x y z
N MET A 1 32.35 -20.78 18.09
CA MET A 1 32.79 -21.96 17.33
C MET A 1 33.19 -21.47 15.94
N SER A 2 34.46 -21.17 15.67
CA SER A 2 35.55 -22.12 15.27
C SER A 2 35.26 -22.70 13.87
N VAL A 3 36.08 -22.59 12.81
CA VAL A 3 37.44 -22.09 12.56
C VAL A 3 37.59 -21.88 11.02
N SER A 4 38.41 -20.92 10.59
CA SER A 4 39.08 -20.85 9.25
C SER A 4 40.23 -21.90 9.17
N PRO A 5 41.27 -21.92 8.28
CA PRO A 5 41.64 -21.06 7.12
C PRO A 5 42.32 -21.79 5.92
N THR A 6 42.78 -21.04 4.91
CA THR A 6 44.06 -21.13 4.13
C THR A 6 43.88 -20.42 2.78
N GLY A 7 44.80 -19.64 2.21
CA GLY A 7 46.15 -19.25 2.59
C GLY A 7 46.57 -18.04 1.74
N SER A 8 47.47 -17.25 2.32
CA SER A 8 48.08 -16.02 1.81
C SER A 8 49.26 -16.26 0.87
N ALA A 9 49.50 -15.36 -0.08
CA ALA A 9 50.87 -15.04 -0.53
C ALA A 9 50.96 -13.64 -1.17
N SER A 10 51.64 -12.75 -0.46
CA SER A 10 52.22 -11.50 -0.93
C SER A 10 53.73 -11.65 -0.98
N SER A 11 54.42 -11.13 -2.00
CA SER A 11 55.82 -10.69 -1.82
C SER A 11 56.28 -9.74 -2.92
N SER A 12 56.64 -8.55 -2.47
CA SER A 12 57.40 -7.50 -3.14
C SER A 12 58.91 -7.78 -3.13
N PHE A 13 59.60 -7.23 -4.14
CA PHE A 13 60.98 -6.71 -4.21
C PHE A 13 61.94 -6.86 -3.00
N SER A 14 63.18 -7.25 -3.30
CA SER A 14 64.40 -6.44 -3.00
C SER A 14 65.70 -7.06 -3.57
N ASP A 15 66.59 -6.17 -4.01
CA ASP A 15 67.97 -6.32 -4.50
C ASP A 15 68.98 -6.93 -3.50
N GLY A 16 70.17 -7.31 -4.00
CA GLY A 16 71.37 -7.49 -3.15
C GLY A 16 72.54 -8.28 -3.74
N ASP A 17 73.38 -7.59 -4.51
CA ASP A 17 74.87 -7.57 -4.57
C ASP A 17 75.81 -8.80 -4.44
N ALA A 18 76.94 -8.62 -5.15
CA ALA A 18 78.33 -9.03 -4.83
C ALA A 18 78.88 -10.41 -5.28
N GLU A 19 79.54 -10.37 -6.44
CA GLU A 19 81.00 -10.56 -6.62
C GLU A 19 81.71 -11.78 -5.98
N ALA A 20 82.20 -12.70 -6.82
CA ALA A 20 83.51 -13.37 -6.65
C ALA A 20 83.96 -14.08 -7.93
N ALA A 21 85.15 -13.72 -8.44
CA ALA A 21 85.83 -14.38 -9.55
C ALA A 21 86.49 -15.72 -9.13
N PRO A 22 86.85 -16.58 -10.11
CA PRO A 22 88.26 -16.99 -10.15
C PRO A 22 88.89 -16.96 -11.55
N VAL A 23 90.20 -16.75 -11.56
CA VAL A 23 91.12 -16.62 -12.70
C VAL A 23 91.73 -18.02 -13.07
N PRO A 24 92.65 -18.17 -14.05
CA PRO A 24 92.42 -18.65 -15.41
C PRO A 24 93.06 -20.03 -15.74
N LYS A 25 92.74 -20.61 -16.91
CA LYS A 25 93.63 -21.56 -17.60
C LYS A 25 93.83 -21.17 -19.07
N ARG A 26 95.09 -20.84 -19.40
CA ARG A 26 95.71 -20.81 -20.75
C ARG A 26 95.44 -22.15 -21.47
N ALA A 27 95.42 -22.31 -22.79
CA ALA A 27 95.52 -21.43 -23.95
C ALA A 27 95.16 -22.32 -25.17
N ARG A 28 94.58 -21.74 -26.23
CA ARG A 28 94.89 -22.17 -27.60
C ARG A 28 94.46 -21.09 -28.59
N ARG A 29 95.44 -20.55 -29.31
CA ARG A 29 95.26 -19.63 -30.43
C ARG A 29 94.66 -20.41 -31.59
N THR A 30 93.45 -20.03 -32.03
CA THR A 30 92.93 -20.37 -33.35
C THR A 30 92.39 -19.10 -34.01
N ALA A 31 92.50 -19.08 -35.33
CA ALA A 31 92.48 -17.94 -36.23
C ALA A 31 91.44 -16.85 -35.90
N LYS A 32 91.90 -15.59 -35.89
CA LYS A 32 91.05 -14.40 -35.88
C LYS A 32 90.14 -14.45 -37.12
N LYS A 33 88.88 -14.88 -36.95
CA LYS A 33 87.80 -14.43 -37.84
C LYS A 33 87.75 -12.92 -37.70
N LEU A 34 88.12 -12.20 -38.75
CA LEU A 34 87.88 -10.76 -38.86
C LEU A 34 86.39 -10.56 -38.59
N ARG A 35 86.05 -9.95 -37.45
CA ARG A 35 84.69 -9.45 -37.22
C ARG A 35 84.45 -8.40 -38.28
N PRO A 36 83.37 -8.46 -39.07
CA PRO A 36 83.10 -7.44 -40.06
C PRO A 36 83.06 -6.09 -39.34
N THR A 37 83.97 -5.20 -39.71
CA THR A 37 84.03 -3.83 -39.20
C THR A 37 82.71 -3.18 -39.58
N LYS A 38 81.86 -2.88 -38.58
CA LYS A 38 80.61 -2.17 -38.83
C LYS A 38 80.96 -0.89 -39.59
N PRO A 39 80.36 -0.62 -40.77
CA PRO A 39 80.69 0.56 -41.54
C PRO A 39 80.45 1.80 -40.67
N LYS A 40 81.33 2.80 -40.78
CA LYS A 40 81.26 4.03 -39.99
C LYS A 40 80.08 4.86 -40.49
N ILE A 41 78.91 4.67 -39.88
CA ILE A 41 77.66 5.35 -40.26
C ILE A 41 77.82 6.85 -39.98
N ARG A 42 77.55 7.68 -40.99
CA ARG A 42 77.62 9.15 -40.90
C ARG A 42 76.61 9.65 -39.86
N THR A 43 77.01 10.58 -39.00
CA THR A 43 76.21 11.09 -37.85
C THR A 43 74.79 11.53 -38.22
N TYR A 44 74.62 12.16 -39.39
CA TYR A 44 73.30 12.57 -39.90
C TYR A 44 72.36 11.37 -40.17
N ILE A 45 72.87 10.26 -40.71
CA ILE A 45 72.06 9.07 -41.00
C ILE A 45 71.59 8.43 -39.69
N ARG A 46 72.49 8.32 -38.69
CA ARG A 46 72.14 7.79 -37.36
C ARG A 46 71.07 8.64 -36.66
N ARG A 47 71.20 9.96 -36.71
CA ARG A 47 70.19 10.88 -36.13
C ARG A 47 68.85 10.77 -36.86
N ARG A 48 68.87 10.62 -38.19
CA ARG A 48 67.65 10.47 -38.98
C ARG A 48 66.92 9.17 -38.66
N THR A 49 67.62 8.04 -38.57
CA THR A 49 67.03 6.75 -38.20
C THR A 49 66.48 6.78 -36.78
N GLU A 50 67.22 7.40 -35.85
CA GLU A 50 66.79 7.57 -34.46
C GLU A 50 65.53 8.44 -34.34
N ILE A 51 65.43 9.53 -35.11
CA ILE A 51 64.21 10.36 -35.19
C ILE A 51 63.02 9.56 -35.75
N GLU A 52 63.25 8.70 -36.73
CA GLU A 52 62.20 7.89 -37.37
C GLU A 52 61.72 6.77 -36.44
N GLU A 53 62.63 6.10 -35.73
CA GLU A 53 62.32 5.14 -34.67
C GLU A 53 61.49 5.80 -33.56
N LEU A 54 61.95 6.94 -33.02
CA LEU A 54 61.23 7.68 -31.98
C LEU A 54 59.85 8.16 -32.44
N ARG A 55 59.70 8.56 -33.71
CA ARG A 55 58.38 8.93 -34.27
C ARG A 55 57.45 7.72 -34.34
N SER A 56 57.96 6.57 -34.78
CA SER A 56 57.16 5.34 -34.82
C SER A 56 56.74 4.88 -33.42
N GLU A 57 57.61 5.05 -32.42
CA GLU A 57 57.32 4.73 -31.03
C GLU A 57 56.28 5.70 -30.44
N MET A 58 56.39 6.99 -30.75
CA MET A 58 55.37 7.99 -30.40
C MET A 58 53.99 7.66 -30.98
N GLU A 59 53.92 7.23 -32.24
CA GLU A 59 52.66 6.80 -32.85
C GLU A 59 52.10 5.53 -32.20
N HIS A 60 52.96 4.57 -31.87
CA HIS A 60 52.58 3.35 -31.16
C HIS A 60 52.03 3.64 -29.76
N LEU A 61 52.72 4.49 -29.00
CA LEU A 61 52.30 4.92 -27.67
C LEU A 61 50.97 5.69 -27.73
N ARG A 62 50.79 6.57 -28.73
CA ARG A 62 49.50 7.25 -28.96
C ARG A 62 48.36 6.27 -29.22
N LYS A 63 48.59 5.25 -30.04
CA LYS A 63 47.59 4.19 -30.29
C LYS A 63 47.23 3.44 -29.00
N LYS A 64 48.22 3.11 -28.16
CA LYS A 64 48.00 2.48 -26.86
C LYS A 64 47.21 3.37 -25.90
N LEU A 65 47.51 4.67 -25.85
CA LEU A 65 46.76 5.63 -25.03
C LEU A 65 45.28 5.65 -25.40
N ILE A 66 44.96 5.80 -26.68
CA ILE A 66 43.57 5.79 -27.18
C ILE A 66 42.88 4.46 -26.83
N GLN A 67 43.59 3.34 -26.97
CA GLN A 67 43.05 2.03 -26.59
C GLN A 67 42.71 1.94 -25.10
N PHE A 68 43.60 2.43 -24.23
CA PHE A 68 43.37 2.42 -22.78
C PHE A 68 42.30 3.42 -22.36
N GLU A 69 42.22 4.59 -23.00
CA GLU A 69 41.15 5.57 -22.77
C GLU A 69 39.77 4.98 -23.09
N ASN A 70 39.62 4.36 -24.26
CA ASN A 70 38.36 3.69 -24.64
C ASN A 70 38.00 2.57 -23.66
N ARG A 71 38.98 1.76 -23.23
CA ARG A 71 38.75 0.69 -22.25
C ARG A 71 38.35 1.24 -20.89
N ASN A 72 38.99 2.31 -20.42
CA ASN A 72 38.64 2.98 -19.17
C ASN A 72 37.24 3.59 -19.23
N GLN A 73 36.82 4.12 -20.37
CA GLN A 73 35.48 4.66 -20.53
C GLN A 73 34.40 3.58 -20.38
N ILE A 74 34.62 2.40 -20.98
CA ILE A 74 33.72 1.24 -20.85
C ILE A 74 33.67 0.75 -19.39
N LEU A 75 34.81 0.65 -18.72
CA LEU A 75 34.87 0.22 -17.32
C LEU A 75 34.12 1.18 -16.40
N ARG A 76 34.29 2.50 -16.57
CA ARG A 76 33.54 3.50 -15.80
C ARG A 76 32.03 3.39 -16.01
N GLN A 77 31.58 3.11 -17.24
CA GLN A 77 30.17 2.88 -17.53
C GLN A 77 29.66 1.63 -16.82
N GLN A 78 30.41 0.52 -16.85
CA GLN A 78 30.05 -0.71 -16.15
C GLN A 78 29.98 -0.51 -14.63
N GLU A 79 30.97 0.15 -14.03
CA GLU A 79 30.97 0.50 -12.60
C GLU A 79 29.72 1.31 -12.25
N SER A 80 29.39 2.33 -13.06
CA SER A 80 28.19 3.15 -12.85
C SER A 80 26.88 2.35 -12.94
N LEU A 81 26.83 1.33 -13.81
CA LEU A 81 25.67 0.46 -13.95
C LEU A 81 25.53 -0.47 -12.75
N VAL A 82 26.64 -1.06 -12.29
CA VAL A 82 26.67 -1.93 -11.11
C VAL A 82 26.27 -1.17 -9.85
N GLU A 83 26.77 0.05 -9.68
CA GLU A 83 26.36 0.92 -8.57
C GLU A 83 24.86 1.22 -8.61
N ARG A 84 24.33 1.53 -9.80
CA ARG A 84 22.89 1.78 -9.98
C ARG A 84 22.05 0.54 -9.71
N GLU A 85 22.50 -0.63 -10.13
CA GLU A 85 21.85 -1.92 -9.85
C GLU A 85 21.83 -2.23 -8.36
N MET A 86 22.96 -2.02 -7.68
CA MET A 86 23.08 -2.20 -6.23
C MET A 86 22.12 -1.25 -5.49
N MET A 87 22.11 0.03 -5.86
CA MET A 87 21.21 1.02 -5.26
C MET A 87 19.73 0.66 -5.50
N ASN A 88 19.37 0.26 -6.73
CA ASN A 88 18.02 -0.22 -7.04
C ASN A 88 17.64 -1.49 -6.25
N LYS A 89 18.60 -2.37 -5.96
CA LYS A 89 18.37 -3.54 -5.13
C LYS A 89 18.06 -3.12 -3.69
N VAL A 90 18.89 -2.26 -3.10
CA VAL A 90 18.68 -1.74 -1.74
C VAL A 90 17.32 -1.05 -1.61
N MET A 91 16.93 -0.21 -2.59
CA MET A 91 15.62 0.45 -2.57
C MET A 91 14.46 -0.55 -2.64
N ARG A 92 14.57 -1.60 -3.46
CA ARG A 92 13.56 -2.65 -3.54
C ARG A 92 13.46 -3.42 -2.23
N ASP A 93 14.59 -3.79 -1.64
CA ASP A 93 14.64 -4.51 -0.37
C ASP A 93 14.00 -3.69 0.77
N ALA A 94 14.28 -2.39 0.82
CA ALA A 94 13.64 -1.47 1.77
C ALA A 94 12.12 -1.37 1.57
N LEU A 95 11.67 -1.25 0.32
CA LEU A 95 10.24 -1.20 -0.01
C LEU A 95 9.53 -2.52 0.33
N HIS A 96 10.18 -3.66 0.11
CA HIS A 96 9.67 -4.97 0.52
C HIS A 96 9.53 -5.07 2.04
N ALA A 97 10.54 -4.63 2.79
CA ALA A 97 10.48 -4.60 4.26
C ALA A 97 9.33 -3.72 4.77
N GLN A 98 9.14 -2.54 4.17
CA GLN A 98 8.03 -1.65 4.52
C GLN A 98 6.67 -2.28 4.23
N ARG A 99 6.50 -2.93 3.07
CA ARG A 99 5.26 -3.64 2.72
C ARG A 99 4.96 -4.77 3.67
N LEU A 100 5.98 -5.51 4.12
CA LEU A 100 5.81 -6.58 5.10
C LEU A 100 5.38 -6.02 6.46
N SER A 101 5.97 -4.90 6.89
CA SER A 101 5.54 -4.22 8.11
C SER A 101 4.09 -3.75 8.02
N PHE A 102 3.67 -3.17 6.89
CA PHE A 102 2.28 -2.76 6.68
C PHE A 102 1.32 -3.97 6.69
N ALA A 103 1.71 -5.08 6.04
CA ALA A 103 0.92 -6.31 6.06
C ALA A 103 0.75 -6.86 7.48
N SER A 104 1.79 -6.80 8.31
CA SER A 104 1.72 -7.17 9.73
C SER A 104 0.71 -6.30 10.49
N THR A 105 0.78 -4.97 10.34
CA THR A 105 -0.17 -4.05 10.98
C THR A 105 -1.61 -4.28 10.49
N ALA A 106 -1.80 -4.48 9.19
CA ALA A 106 -3.12 -4.78 8.61
C ALA A 106 -3.70 -6.10 9.12
N SER A 107 -2.85 -7.12 9.34
CA SER A 107 -3.25 -8.39 9.97
C SER A 107 -3.71 -8.17 11.42
N MET A 108 -2.96 -7.39 12.21
CA MET A 108 -3.35 -7.05 13.59
C MET A 108 -4.68 -6.29 13.64
N LEU A 109 -4.88 -5.32 12.75
CA LEU A 109 -6.15 -4.58 12.64
C LEU A 109 -7.31 -5.51 12.27
N THR A 110 -7.10 -6.43 11.32
CA THR A 110 -8.12 -7.42 10.95
C THR A 110 -8.52 -8.29 12.14
N GLN A 111 -7.54 -8.74 12.94
CA GLN A 111 -7.82 -9.49 14.16
C GLN A 111 -8.56 -8.64 15.19
N PHE A 112 -8.14 -7.39 15.40
CA PHE A 112 -8.85 -6.46 16.29
C PHE A 112 -10.33 -6.31 15.92
N TYR A 113 -10.67 -6.22 14.62
CA TYR A 113 -12.07 -6.19 14.18
C TYR A 113 -12.82 -7.51 14.37
N ARG A 114 -12.15 -8.67 14.37
CA ARG A 114 -12.79 -9.96 14.69
C ARG A 114 -13.13 -10.06 16.18
N ASP A 115 -12.27 -9.51 17.03
CA ASP A 115 -12.41 -9.58 18.48
C ASP A 115 -13.34 -8.47 19.02
N ASN A 116 -13.34 -7.28 18.42
CA ASN A 116 -14.06 -6.08 18.88
C ASN A 116 -15.08 -5.60 17.84
N VAL A 117 -15.97 -6.51 17.47
CA VAL A 117 -16.73 -6.51 16.22
C VAL A 117 -17.39 -5.16 15.83
N THR A 118 -17.83 -4.29 16.74
CA THR A 118 -18.51 -3.04 16.33
C THR A 118 -18.58 -1.91 17.38
N GLU A 119 -17.51 -1.61 18.12
CA GLU A 119 -17.58 -0.63 19.23
C GLU A 119 -18.15 0.78 18.91
N PRO A 120 -17.98 1.42 17.73
CA PRO A 120 -18.52 2.76 17.52
C PRO A 120 -20.06 2.80 17.45
N PHE A 121 -20.71 1.68 17.12
CA PHE A 121 -22.16 1.60 16.89
C PHE A 121 -22.85 0.43 17.62
N ASP A 122 -22.15 -0.24 18.55
CA ASP A 122 -22.69 -1.28 19.44
C ASP A 122 -23.28 -0.66 20.72
N LEU A 123 -23.98 0.46 20.57
CA LEU A 123 -24.80 1.01 21.63
C LEU A 123 -26.16 0.31 21.55
N PRO A 124 -26.54 -0.55 22.50
CA PRO A 124 -27.82 -1.27 22.42
C PRO A 124 -28.98 -0.27 22.52
N ALA A 125 -29.89 -0.29 21.55
CA ALA A 125 -31.15 0.43 21.63
C ALA A 125 -32.15 -0.44 22.41
N ILE A 126 -32.32 -0.16 23.70
CA ILE A 126 -33.39 -0.75 24.52
C ILE A 126 -34.57 0.22 24.49
N ILE A 127 -35.70 -0.26 23.98
CA ILE A 127 -36.87 0.57 23.70
C ILE A 127 -38.08 -0.03 24.41
N SER A 128 -38.94 0.82 24.97
CA SER A 128 -40.17 0.39 25.64
C SER A 128 -41.21 -0.10 24.63
N ARG A 129 -42.17 -0.89 25.13
CA ARG A 129 -43.30 -1.37 24.32
C ARG A 129 -44.36 -0.29 24.10
N ASP A 130 -44.48 0.67 25.01
CA ASP A 130 -45.42 1.78 24.86
C ASP A 130 -44.99 2.74 23.74
N PRO A 131 -45.86 3.08 22.76
CA PRO A 131 -45.49 3.94 21.64
C PRO A 131 -44.98 5.34 22.04
N VAL A 132 -45.59 5.96 23.05
CA VAL A 132 -45.25 7.34 23.47
C VAL A 132 -43.90 7.36 24.18
N GLU A 133 -43.69 6.47 25.15
CA GLU A 133 -42.39 6.34 25.83
C GLU A 133 -41.27 5.93 24.86
N ARG A 134 -41.59 5.11 23.86
CA ARG A 134 -40.67 4.66 22.83
C ARG A 134 -40.20 5.83 21.98
N GLU A 135 -41.13 6.62 21.44
CA GLU A 135 -40.79 7.81 20.65
C GLU A 135 -39.93 8.79 21.46
N ALA A 136 -40.31 9.04 22.72
CA ALA A 136 -39.53 9.90 23.61
C ALA A 136 -38.11 9.36 23.81
N SER A 137 -37.94 8.03 23.99
CA SER A 137 -36.62 7.41 24.11
C SER A 137 -35.79 7.54 22.85
N LEU A 138 -36.42 7.32 21.70
CA LEU A 138 -35.80 7.46 20.39
C LEU A 138 -35.31 8.89 20.13
N LEU A 139 -36.13 9.89 20.43
CA LEU A 139 -35.75 11.30 20.32
C LEU A 139 -34.57 11.66 21.23
N ARG A 140 -34.52 11.12 22.46
CA ARG A 140 -33.37 11.31 23.37
C ARG A 140 -32.09 10.70 22.81
N MET A 141 -32.17 9.56 22.13
CA MET A 141 -31.00 8.88 21.56
C MET A 141 -30.47 9.58 20.30
N LYS A 142 -31.35 10.23 19.54
CA LYS A 142 -31.05 10.82 18.22
C LYS A 142 -29.77 11.67 18.22
N SER A 143 -29.66 12.65 19.12
CA SER A 143 -28.53 13.60 19.14
C SER A 143 -27.20 12.89 19.35
N HIS A 144 -27.14 11.99 20.34
CA HIS A 144 -25.94 11.23 20.66
C HIS A 144 -25.51 10.31 19.50
N ARG A 145 -26.48 9.61 18.86
CA ARG A 145 -26.17 8.73 17.71
C ARG A 145 -25.63 9.51 16.52
N LEU A 146 -26.26 10.65 16.21
CA LEU A 146 -25.82 11.53 15.13
C LEU A 146 -24.42 12.08 15.37
N GLU A 147 -24.10 12.47 16.60
CA GLU A 147 -22.78 12.96 16.96
C GLU A 147 -21.69 11.90 16.77
N VAL A 148 -21.92 10.68 17.27
CA VAL A 148 -20.98 9.55 17.12
C VAL A 148 -20.73 9.23 15.65
N ALA A 149 -21.79 9.13 14.85
CA ALA A 149 -21.65 8.88 13.42
C ALA A 149 -20.94 10.01 12.69
N ARG A 150 -21.25 11.28 13.01
CA ARG A 150 -20.57 12.43 12.41
C ARG A 150 -19.08 12.40 12.71
N HIS A 151 -18.70 12.11 13.96
CA HIS A 151 -17.30 11.97 14.33
C HIS A 151 -16.65 10.83 13.54
N PHE A 152 -17.27 9.66 13.47
CA PHE A 152 -16.77 8.51 12.71
C PHE A 152 -16.57 8.84 11.22
N MET A 153 -17.57 9.48 10.59
CA MET A 153 -17.50 9.84 9.18
C MET A 153 -16.44 10.91 8.90
N ARG A 154 -16.21 11.84 9.83
CA ARG A 154 -15.13 12.83 9.73
C ARG A 154 -13.74 12.17 9.75
N GLN A 155 -13.55 11.16 10.60
CA GLN A 155 -12.29 10.39 10.64
C GLN A 155 -12.08 9.60 9.34
N ARG A 156 -13.15 9.01 8.78
CA ARG A 156 -13.11 8.29 7.50
C ARG A 156 -12.82 9.21 6.30
N GLU A 157 -13.23 10.48 6.36
CA GLU A 157 -13.02 11.45 5.26
C GLU A 157 -11.54 11.83 5.04
N HIS A 158 -10.64 11.54 6.00
CA HIS A 158 -9.23 11.91 5.87
C HIS A 158 -8.55 11.30 4.64
N TYR A 159 -9.03 10.14 4.19
CA TYR A 159 -8.70 9.59 2.88
C TYR A 159 -9.80 10.01 1.89
N ARG A 160 -9.63 11.20 1.30
CA ARG A 160 -10.55 11.76 0.29
C ARG A 160 -10.54 10.92 -0.99
N MET A 161 -11.35 9.87 -1.00
CA MET A 161 -11.71 9.16 -2.21
C MET A 161 -12.92 9.87 -2.82
N THR A 162 -12.66 10.71 -3.82
CA THR A 162 -13.74 11.30 -4.66
C THR A 162 -14.21 10.32 -5.74
N SER A 163 -13.48 9.22 -5.91
CA SER A 163 -13.86 8.11 -6.78
C SER A 163 -14.75 7.12 -6.05
N GLU A 164 -15.60 6.45 -6.81
CA GLU A 164 -16.34 5.29 -6.34
C GLU A 164 -15.40 4.29 -5.66
N SER A 165 -15.80 3.80 -4.48
CA SER A 165 -15.01 2.83 -3.73
C SER A 165 -15.87 2.00 -2.80
N CYS A 166 -15.49 0.74 -2.61
CA CYS A 166 -16.16 -0.18 -1.70
C CYS A 166 -15.10 -0.98 -0.92
N ASP A 167 -15.06 -0.79 0.40
CA ASP A 167 -14.32 -1.64 1.34
C ASP A 167 -15.33 -2.57 2.03
N ARG A 168 -15.30 -3.85 1.67
CA ARG A 168 -16.17 -4.88 2.23
C ARG A 168 -15.34 -5.95 2.92
N LYS A 169 -15.61 -6.18 4.19
CA LYS A 169 -14.97 -7.21 5.02
C LYS A 169 -16.02 -8.17 5.52
N LYS A 170 -15.77 -9.47 5.34
CA LYS A 170 -16.61 -10.54 5.86
C LYS A 170 -15.76 -11.44 6.73
N PHE A 171 -16.24 -11.75 7.92
CA PHE A 171 -15.55 -12.63 8.85
C PHE A 171 -16.56 -13.29 9.79
N GLU A 172 -16.15 -14.41 10.37
CA GLU A 172 -16.84 -15.03 11.48
C GLU A 172 -16.28 -14.43 12.77
N ALA A 173 -17.16 -13.92 13.62
CA ALA A 173 -16.82 -13.43 14.95
C ALA A 173 -16.55 -14.61 15.90
N THR A 174 -15.92 -14.33 17.04
CA THR A 174 -15.52 -15.36 18.03
C THR A 174 -16.69 -16.15 18.63
N ASN A 175 -17.90 -15.60 18.55
CA ASN A 175 -19.17 -16.21 18.94
C ASN A 175 -19.81 -17.07 17.84
N GLY A 176 -19.19 -17.21 16.66
CA GLY A 176 -19.73 -17.93 15.51
C GLY A 176 -20.69 -17.10 14.64
N ASP A 177 -20.92 -15.81 14.97
CA ASP A 177 -21.77 -14.95 14.17
C ASP A 177 -21.05 -14.54 12.87
N PHE A 178 -21.74 -14.61 11.73
CA PHE A 178 -21.22 -14.05 10.48
C PHE A 178 -21.39 -12.54 10.48
N VAL A 179 -20.29 -11.81 10.29
CA VAL A 179 -20.26 -10.34 10.29
C VAL A 179 -19.83 -9.84 8.91
N SER A 180 -20.52 -8.82 8.42
CA SER A 180 -20.17 -8.10 7.19
C SER A 180 -20.07 -6.61 7.47
N LEU A 181 -18.85 -6.06 7.41
CA LEU A 181 -18.62 -4.63 7.46
C LEU A 181 -18.49 -4.10 6.03
N ARG A 182 -19.28 -3.09 5.67
CA ARG A 182 -19.19 -2.42 4.37
C ARG A 182 -19.03 -0.92 4.58
N PHE A 183 -18.07 -0.34 3.86
CA PHE A 183 -17.92 1.10 3.71
C PHE A 183 -17.85 1.40 2.22
N GLU A 184 -18.73 2.25 1.74
CA GLU A 184 -18.89 2.52 0.32
C GLU A 184 -19.04 4.02 0.07
N ILE A 185 -18.46 4.48 -1.04
CA ILE A 185 -18.60 5.84 -1.55
C ILE A 185 -19.15 5.71 -2.96
N THR A 186 -20.35 6.23 -3.18
CA THR A 186 -21.04 6.19 -4.47
C THR A 186 -21.30 7.63 -4.93
N PRO A 187 -20.56 8.14 -5.93
CA PRO A 187 -20.82 9.46 -6.49
C PRO A 187 -22.21 9.52 -7.15
N LEU A 188 -23.08 10.42 -6.69
CA LEU A 188 -24.40 10.61 -7.28
C LEU A 188 -24.34 11.63 -8.42
N ALA A 189 -24.13 11.14 -9.65
CA ALA A 189 -24.13 12.00 -10.84
C ALA A 189 -25.52 12.59 -11.10
N GLY A 190 -25.62 13.92 -11.18
CA GLY A 190 -26.89 14.63 -11.42
C GLY A 190 -27.68 14.99 -10.16
N ALA A 191 -27.19 14.64 -8.97
CA ALA A 191 -27.71 15.14 -7.72
C ALA A 191 -27.51 16.67 -7.61
N SER A 192 -28.60 17.42 -7.40
CA SER A 192 -28.60 18.88 -7.37
C SER A 192 -28.66 19.49 -5.96
N SER A 193 -29.13 18.74 -4.97
CA SER A 193 -29.27 19.20 -3.58
C SER A 193 -29.15 18.03 -2.61
N ILE A 194 -28.35 18.20 -1.55
CA ILE A 194 -28.19 17.17 -0.51
C ILE A 194 -29.50 16.98 0.24
N LYS A 195 -30.24 18.07 0.48
CA LYS A 195 -31.58 18.01 1.07
C LYS A 195 -32.51 17.05 0.32
N LEU A 196 -32.62 17.19 -1.00
CA LEU A 196 -33.50 16.32 -1.80
C LEU A 196 -33.13 14.85 -1.68
N ILE A 197 -31.84 14.54 -1.51
CA ILE A 197 -31.37 13.17 -1.42
C ILE A 197 -31.66 12.60 -0.03
N ILE A 198 -31.50 13.40 1.02
CA ILE A 198 -31.90 12.99 2.38
C ILE A 198 -33.42 12.79 2.47
N ASP A 199 -34.21 13.69 1.88
CA ASP A 199 -35.67 13.56 1.81
C ASP A 199 -36.05 12.26 1.07
N ALA A 200 -35.45 11.99 -0.09
CA ALA A 200 -35.67 10.75 -0.84
C ALA A 200 -35.23 9.48 -0.08
N LEU A 201 -34.11 9.55 0.66
CA LEU A 201 -33.64 8.46 1.49
C LEU A 201 -34.59 8.21 2.67
N GLN A 202 -35.15 9.27 3.24
CA GLN A 202 -36.14 9.18 4.30
C GLN A 202 -37.43 8.53 3.79
N ASP A 203 -37.90 8.91 2.61
CA ASP A 203 -39.04 8.28 1.95
C ASP A 203 -38.77 6.80 1.64
N PHE A 204 -37.57 6.46 1.18
CA PHE A 204 -37.14 5.08 0.98
C PHE A 204 -37.19 4.27 2.27
N VAL A 205 -36.64 4.82 3.36
CA VAL A 205 -36.67 4.17 4.68
C VAL A 205 -38.10 4.01 5.20
N TYR A 206 -38.98 4.97 4.96
CA TYR A 206 -40.39 4.87 5.34
C TYR A 206 -41.13 3.73 4.63
N ASN A 207 -40.72 3.38 3.41
CA ASN A 207 -41.33 2.35 2.57
C ASN A 207 -40.40 1.13 2.37
N LEU A 208 -39.52 0.87 3.35
CA LEU A 208 -38.44 -0.11 3.22
C LEU A 208 -38.95 -1.52 2.93
N GLU A 209 -40.16 -1.89 3.40
CA GLU A 209 -40.78 -3.19 3.11
C GLU A 209 -41.03 -3.41 1.61
N ILE A 210 -41.36 -2.35 0.85
CA ILE A 210 -41.57 -2.47 -0.59
C ILE A 210 -40.24 -2.77 -1.26
N SER A 211 -39.21 -1.99 -0.95
CA SER A 211 -37.89 -2.15 -1.56
C SER A 211 -37.21 -3.46 -1.18
N VAL A 212 -37.38 -3.93 0.06
CA VAL A 212 -36.86 -5.24 0.49
C VAL A 212 -37.59 -6.37 -0.23
N SER A 213 -38.92 -6.28 -0.37
CA SER A 213 -39.70 -7.31 -1.08
C SER A 213 -39.34 -7.37 -2.56
N GLU A 214 -39.15 -6.22 -3.21
CA GLU A 214 -38.73 -6.12 -4.61
C GLU A 214 -37.33 -6.70 -4.83
N ALA A 215 -36.38 -6.41 -3.94
CA ALA A 215 -35.00 -6.87 -4.07
C ALA A 215 -34.82 -8.38 -3.80
N ILE A 216 -35.58 -8.94 -2.86
CA ILE A 216 -35.50 -10.36 -2.47
C ILE A 216 -36.41 -11.23 -3.35
N GLY A 217 -37.56 -10.69 -3.79
CA GLY A 217 -38.60 -11.43 -4.51
C GLY A 217 -39.62 -12.12 -3.60
N ASP A 218 -39.43 -12.06 -2.28
CA ASP A 218 -40.34 -12.59 -1.26
C ASP A 218 -41.09 -11.45 -0.55
N ILE A 219 -42.27 -11.75 0.01
CA ILE A 219 -43.08 -10.74 0.71
C ILE A 219 -42.46 -10.42 2.08
N SER A 220 -42.11 -9.15 2.30
CA SER A 220 -41.80 -8.61 3.62
C SER A 220 -42.96 -7.78 4.16
N VAL A 221 -43.27 -7.96 5.44
CA VAL A 221 -44.38 -7.30 6.13
C VAL A 221 -43.83 -6.43 7.24
N ARG A 222 -44.29 -5.18 7.31
CA ARG A 222 -44.01 -4.28 8.41
C ARG A 222 -45.00 -4.51 9.56
N GLU A 223 -44.51 -4.92 10.72
CA GLU A 223 -45.36 -5.22 11.88
C GLU A 223 -45.63 -4.01 12.77
N ASN A 224 -44.84 -2.93 12.65
CA ASN A 224 -45.00 -1.71 13.44
C ASN A 224 -45.29 -0.50 12.52
N ASP A 225 -46.53 -0.03 12.54
CA ASP A 225 -46.93 1.18 11.83
C ASP A 225 -47.07 2.36 12.80
N ASP A 226 -45.96 2.69 13.48
CA ASP A 226 -45.86 3.81 14.41
C ASP A 226 -45.22 5.05 13.75
N ALA A 227 -45.17 5.10 12.41
CA ALA A 227 -44.52 6.18 11.68
C ALA A 227 -45.33 7.48 11.80
N ILE A 228 -44.81 8.44 12.56
CA ILE A 228 -45.36 9.80 12.61
C ILE A 228 -44.80 10.58 11.41
N PRO A 229 -45.65 11.02 10.46
CA PRO A 229 -45.20 11.78 9.30
C PRO A 229 -44.41 13.02 9.71
N GLY A 230 -43.22 13.20 9.14
CA GLY A 230 -42.33 14.32 9.47
C GLY A 230 -41.50 14.14 10.74
N SER A 231 -41.62 13.01 11.44
CA SER A 231 -40.69 12.70 12.54
C SER A 231 -39.27 12.49 11.99
N PRO A 232 -38.24 13.02 12.66
CA PRO A 232 -36.85 12.78 12.27
C PRO A 232 -36.33 11.40 12.73
N VAL A 233 -37.20 10.57 13.31
CA VAL A 233 -36.91 9.21 13.72
C VAL A 233 -37.95 8.26 13.15
N ALA A 234 -37.50 7.17 12.56
CA ALA A 234 -38.38 6.14 12.01
C ALA A 234 -37.97 4.77 12.56
N GLN A 235 -38.93 3.99 13.07
CA GLN A 235 -38.69 2.60 13.48
C GLN A 235 -39.39 1.64 12.51
N HIS A 236 -38.68 0.60 12.10
CA HIS A 236 -39.14 -0.42 11.17
C HIS A 236 -38.89 -1.80 11.77
N ARG A 237 -39.93 -2.59 11.87
CA ARG A 237 -39.90 -3.99 12.23
C ARG A 237 -40.45 -4.78 11.05
N LEU A 238 -39.52 -5.37 10.31
CA LEU A 238 -39.78 -6.10 9.09
C LEU A 238 -39.69 -7.59 9.37
N VAL A 239 -40.76 -8.30 9.04
CA VAL A 239 -40.81 -9.76 9.05
C VAL A 239 -40.87 -10.24 7.61
N ALA A 240 -39.88 -11.02 7.20
CA ALA A 240 -39.82 -11.61 5.86
C ALA A 240 -39.59 -13.12 5.95
N THR A 241 -40.29 -13.87 5.11
CA THR A 241 -40.07 -15.31 4.93
C THR A 241 -39.30 -15.51 3.63
N VAL A 242 -38.02 -15.85 3.75
CA VAL A 242 -37.14 -16.05 2.60
C VAL A 242 -37.24 -17.49 2.12
N ALA A 243 -37.56 -17.65 0.83
CA ALA A 243 -37.65 -18.92 0.12
C ALA A 243 -38.53 -19.96 0.85
N ASP A 244 -39.61 -19.56 1.54
CA ASP A 244 -40.50 -20.43 2.34
C ASP A 244 -39.85 -21.20 3.51
N HIS A 245 -38.57 -20.97 3.81
CA HIS A 245 -37.82 -21.78 4.78
C HIS A 245 -37.24 -20.96 5.93
N VAL A 246 -36.91 -19.69 5.71
CA VAL A 246 -36.21 -18.87 6.70
C VAL A 246 -37.04 -17.64 7.06
N GLN A 247 -37.51 -17.57 8.31
CA GLN A 247 -38.13 -16.36 8.83
C GLN A 247 -37.08 -15.41 9.40
N THR A 248 -37.17 -14.14 9.02
CA THR A 248 -36.32 -13.06 9.51
C THR A 248 -37.21 -12.00 10.18
N ASP A 249 -36.89 -11.60 11.41
CA ASP A 249 -37.55 -10.49 12.16
C ASP A 249 -36.51 -9.40 12.44
N THR A 250 -36.45 -8.40 11.57
CA THR A 250 -35.49 -7.29 11.66
C THR A 250 -36.16 -6.09 12.28
N ASN A 251 -35.69 -5.65 13.45
CA ASN A 251 -36.14 -4.43 14.11
C ASN A 251 -35.04 -3.37 14.07
N SER A 252 -35.29 -2.27 13.36
CA SER A 252 -34.32 -1.22 13.09
C SER A 252 -34.92 0.16 13.32
N VAL A 253 -34.08 1.13 13.63
CA VAL A 253 -34.42 2.54 13.79
C VAL A 253 -33.51 3.37 12.91
N ALA A 254 -34.06 4.33 12.20
CA ALA A 254 -33.34 5.31 11.42
C ALA A 254 -33.42 6.70 12.07
N PHE A 255 -32.28 7.37 12.16
CA PHE A 255 -32.15 8.76 12.58
C PHE A 255 -31.63 9.58 11.41
N ALA A 256 -32.32 10.67 11.07
CA ALA A 256 -31.89 11.58 10.00
C ALA A 256 -31.64 12.99 10.52
N GLU A 257 -30.66 13.65 9.90
CA GLU A 257 -30.34 15.06 10.11
C GLU A 257 -29.86 15.69 8.80
N TYR A 258 -30.37 16.89 8.55
CA TYR A 258 -29.92 17.74 7.47
C TYR A 258 -29.39 19.04 8.07
N GLN A 259 -28.17 19.42 7.68
CA GLN A 259 -27.53 20.67 8.09
C GLN A 259 -27.28 21.53 6.84
N PRO A 260 -27.91 22.71 6.74
CA PRO A 260 -27.64 23.63 5.64
C PRO A 260 -26.22 24.20 5.75
N ALA A 261 -25.65 24.61 4.62
CA ALA A 261 -24.35 25.27 4.60
C ALA A 261 -24.37 26.57 5.43
N ALA A 262 -23.67 26.58 6.57
CA ALA A 262 -23.40 27.77 7.35
C ALA A 262 -22.06 28.42 6.89
N SER A 263 -21.77 29.65 7.32
CA SER A 263 -20.59 30.42 6.90
C SER A 263 -19.27 29.66 7.06
N GLY A 264 -18.78 29.04 5.97
CA GLY A 264 -17.54 28.27 5.91
C GLY A 264 -17.70 26.74 6.01
N GLU A 265 -18.90 26.23 6.27
CA GLU A 265 -19.22 24.80 6.35
C GLU A 265 -19.97 24.33 5.11
N ARG A 266 -19.74 23.08 4.69
CA ARG A 266 -20.49 22.48 3.58
C ARG A 266 -21.85 22.00 4.08
N GLU A 267 -22.83 22.05 3.20
CA GLU A 267 -24.11 21.34 3.41
C GLU A 267 -23.83 19.87 3.69
N LEU A 268 -24.53 19.29 4.66
CA LEU A 268 -24.33 17.92 5.11
C LEU A 268 -25.67 17.24 5.37
N GLY A 269 -25.83 16.06 4.79
CA GLY A 269 -26.89 15.11 5.12
C GLY A 269 -26.31 13.91 5.85
N LEU A 270 -26.96 13.48 6.93
CA LEU A 270 -26.57 12.28 7.65
C LEU A 270 -27.82 11.46 8.00
N MET A 271 -27.77 10.17 7.66
CA MET A 271 -28.74 9.18 8.12
C MET A 271 -28.03 7.99 8.74
N ILE A 272 -28.58 7.47 9.83
CA ILE A 272 -28.03 6.35 10.58
C ILE A 272 -29.13 5.33 10.83
N GLY A 273 -28.87 4.07 10.46
CA GLY A 273 -29.67 2.93 10.86
C GLY A 273 -29.04 2.21 12.05
N ASP A 274 -29.84 1.86 13.06
CA ASP A 274 -29.43 1.01 14.18
C ASP A 274 -30.43 -0.13 14.42
N THR A 275 -29.95 -1.26 14.92
CA THR A 275 -30.78 -2.43 15.22
C THR A 275 -31.24 -2.41 16.67
N VAL A 276 -32.52 -2.67 16.91
CA VAL A 276 -33.15 -2.71 18.23
C VAL A 276 -33.17 -4.15 18.72
N LEU A 277 -32.51 -4.42 19.85
CA LEU A 277 -32.48 -5.76 20.43
C LEU A 277 -33.80 -6.04 21.18
N LYS A 278 -34.49 -7.14 20.82
CA LYS A 278 -35.47 -7.78 21.69
C LYS A 278 -34.73 -8.62 22.75
N MET A 279 -35.23 -8.65 23.99
CA MET A 279 -34.73 -9.54 25.06
C MET A 279 -34.87 -11.04 24.75
N SER A 280 -35.48 -11.44 23.63
CA SER A 280 -35.57 -12.82 23.18
C SER A 280 -34.84 -13.00 21.84
N CYS A 281 -33.67 -13.64 21.93
CA CYS A 281 -32.83 -14.25 20.91
C CYS A 281 -33.45 -14.41 19.50
N THR A 282 -32.84 -13.78 18.49
CA THR A 282 -32.23 -14.40 17.30
C THR A 282 -31.42 -13.27 16.64
N ARG A 283 -30.09 -13.33 16.68
CA ARG A 283 -29.22 -12.30 16.10
C ARG A 283 -29.30 -12.39 14.58
N ILE A 284 -29.86 -11.37 13.96
CA ILE A 284 -29.79 -11.18 12.51
C ILE A 284 -28.47 -10.49 12.18
N VAL A 285 -27.76 -11.10 11.23
CA VAL A 285 -26.50 -10.64 10.63
C VAL A 285 -26.65 -9.19 10.17
N GLN A 286 -25.87 -8.30 10.78
CA GLN A 286 -25.83 -6.88 10.43
C GLN A 286 -25.28 -6.71 9.00
N ASN A 287 -26.13 -6.29 8.07
CA ASN A 287 -25.74 -5.52 6.89
C ASN A 287 -26.01 -4.05 7.23
N ARG A 288 -24.98 -3.31 7.66
CA ARG A 288 -25.07 -1.85 7.82
C ARG A 288 -24.51 -1.20 6.55
N GLU A 289 -25.40 -0.65 5.73
CA GLU A 289 -25.04 0.22 4.60
C GLU A 289 -25.01 1.66 5.11
N PHE A 290 -23.85 2.30 4.97
CA PHE A 290 -23.68 3.73 5.25
C PHE A 290 -23.67 4.46 3.92
N VAL A 291 -24.75 5.20 3.63
CA VAL A 291 -24.80 6.11 2.48
C VAL A 291 -24.45 7.50 2.98
N ARG A 292 -23.27 7.99 2.61
CA ARG A 292 -22.89 9.41 2.74
C ARG A 292 -22.94 10.03 1.36
N ILE A 293 -23.65 11.14 1.27
CA ILE A 293 -23.78 11.96 0.07
C ILE A 293 -23.04 13.28 0.31
#